data_AF-A0A1D9NYQ9-F1
#
_entry.id   AF-A0A1D9NYQ9-F1
#
_cell.length_a   1.000
_cell.length_b   1.000
_cell.length_c   1.000
_cell.angle_alpha   90.00
_cell.angle_beta   90.00
_cell.angle_gamma   90.00
#
_symmetry.space_group_name_H-M   'P 1'
#
loop_
_entity.id
_entity.type
_entity.pdbx_description
1 polymer ?
#
loop_
_entity_poly.entity_id
_entity_poly.type
_entity_poly.pdbx_seq_one_letter_code
_entity_poly.pdbx_strand_id
1 'polypeptide(L)'
;MINGNTDDFVSKLWDGEEVIYIYNGKKYFSQGYNLDDGRYRFELQLWEPQGEMLWKVEGLNRQESLEAFLKEPLFDGKTFWEVEKEIEWVDY
;
A
#
# COMPACT_ATOMS: atom_id res chain seq x y z
N MET A 1 2.59 -7.55 22.71
CA MET A 1 2.14 -6.29 22.09
C MET A 1 1.42 -5.44 23.14
N ILE A 2 1.24 -4.12 22.96
CA ILE A 2 0.39 -3.35 23.90
C ILE A 2 -1.02 -3.95 23.86
N ASN A 3 -1.57 -4.35 25.01
CA ASN A 3 -2.89 -4.99 25.15
C ASN A 3 -3.12 -6.24 24.27
N GLY A 4 -2.04 -6.93 23.85
CA GLY A 4 -2.13 -8.10 22.98
C GLY A 4 -1.05 -9.13 23.24
N ASN A 5 -1.36 -10.38 22.94
CA ASN A 5 -0.44 -11.51 23.05
C ASN A 5 0.44 -11.59 21.80
N THR A 6 1.75 -11.55 22.00
CA THR A 6 2.71 -11.64 20.90
C THR A 6 2.70 -13.03 20.25
N ASP A 7 2.48 -14.09 21.02
CA ASP A 7 2.48 -15.46 20.49
C ASP A 7 1.25 -15.72 19.63
N ASP A 8 0.07 -15.28 20.08
CA ASP A 8 -1.16 -15.35 19.27
C ASP A 8 -1.05 -14.50 18.00
N PHE A 9 -0.44 -13.30 18.07
CA PHE A 9 -0.18 -12.46 16.91
C PHE A 9 0.72 -13.16 15.88
N VAL A 10 1.81 -13.79 16.34
CA VAL A 10 2.72 -14.53 15.47
C VAL A 10 2.04 -15.77 14.87
N SER A 11 1.21 -16.48 15.64
CA SER A 11 0.44 -17.63 15.13
C SER A 11 -0.53 -17.20 14.02
N LYS A 12 -1.22 -16.08 14.17
CA LYS A 12 -2.13 -15.53 13.16
C LYS A 12 -1.41 -15.21 11.85
N LEU A 13 -0.23 -14.58 11.91
CA LEU A 13 0.58 -14.32 10.71
C LEU A 13 1.05 -15.64 10.06
N TRP A 14 1.38 -16.64 10.88
CA TRP A 14 1.79 -17.96 10.40
C TRP A 14 0.67 -18.68 9.63
N ASP A 15 -0.56 -18.61 10.13
CA ASP A 15 -1.74 -19.21 9.49
C ASP A 15 -2.22 -18.41 8.26
N GLY A 16 -1.59 -17.27 7.96
CA GLY A 16 -1.94 -16.39 6.85
C GLY A 16 -3.14 -15.50 7.12
N GLU A 17 -3.59 -15.42 8.37
CA GLU A 17 -4.70 -14.56 8.75
C GLU A 17 -4.37 -13.09 8.44
N GLU A 18 -5.41 -12.33 8.07
CA GLU A 18 -5.28 -10.89 7.93
C GLU A 18 -5.12 -10.24 9.32
N VAL A 19 -4.10 -9.40 9.54
CA VAL A 19 -3.81 -8.81 10.84
C VAL A 19 -3.52 -7.32 10.75
N ILE A 20 -4.39 -6.50 11.35
CA ILE A 20 -4.24 -5.05 11.39
C ILE A 20 -3.67 -4.60 12.73
N TYR A 21 -2.68 -3.70 12.73
CA TYR A 21 -2.10 -3.17 13.95
C TYR A 21 -1.64 -1.72 13.81
N ILE A 22 -1.63 -1.02 14.94
CA ILE A 22 -1.31 0.40 15.00
C ILE A 22 -0.03 0.60 15.78
N TYR A 23 0.85 1.38 15.18
CA TYR A 23 2.06 1.85 15.84
C TYR A 23 2.19 3.35 15.59
N ASN A 24 2.32 4.12 16.66
CA ASN A 24 2.54 5.57 16.60
C ASN A 24 1.54 6.34 15.69
N GLY A 25 0.25 5.98 15.76
CA GLY A 25 -0.82 6.63 15.00
C GLY A 25 -0.97 6.17 13.54
N LYS A 26 -0.15 5.23 13.07
CA LYS A 26 -0.21 4.64 11.72
C LYS A 26 -0.85 3.25 11.74
N LYS A 27 -1.70 2.93 10.75
CA LYS A 27 -2.49 1.69 10.65
C LYS A 27 -1.93 0.75 9.58
N TYR A 28 -1.46 -0.42 10.01
CA TYR A 28 -0.90 -1.49 9.18
C TYR A 28 -1.90 -2.65 9.06
N PHE A 29 -1.94 -3.37 7.93
CA PHE A 29 -2.77 -4.53 7.58
C PHE A 29 -1.88 -5.63 7.00
N SER A 30 -1.68 -6.77 7.65
CA SER A 30 -0.99 -7.94 7.10
C SER A 30 -1.98 -8.96 6.55
N GLN A 31 -1.62 -9.86 5.62
CA GLN A 31 -2.39 -11.04 5.25
C GLN A 31 -1.52 -12.09 4.53
N GLY A 32 -1.98 -13.34 4.43
CA GLY A 32 -1.38 -14.36 3.56
C GLY A 32 -2.38 -15.23 2.79
N TYR A 33 -2.06 -15.57 1.54
CA TYR A 33 -2.91 -16.33 0.62
C TYR A 33 -2.11 -17.02 -0.49
N ASN A 34 -2.66 -18.08 -1.09
CA ASN A 34 -2.02 -18.73 -2.24
C ASN A 34 -2.41 -18.05 -3.56
N LEU A 35 -1.45 -17.96 -4.47
CA LEU A 35 -1.62 -17.48 -5.84
C LEU A 35 -2.06 -18.61 -6.76
N ASP A 36 -2.60 -18.23 -7.93
CA ASP A 36 -3.12 -19.17 -8.93
C ASP A 36 -2.08 -20.18 -9.47
N ASP A 37 -0.78 -19.86 -9.33
CA ASP A 37 0.32 -20.77 -9.70
C ASP A 37 0.80 -21.66 -8.54
N GLY A 38 0.05 -21.70 -7.44
CA GLY A 38 0.28 -22.58 -6.29
C GLY A 38 1.32 -22.08 -5.29
N ARG A 39 1.85 -20.86 -5.47
CA ARG A 39 2.78 -20.24 -4.52
C ARG A 39 2.04 -19.47 -3.43
N TYR A 40 2.56 -19.46 -2.20
CA TYR A 40 2.01 -18.69 -1.09
C TYR A 40 2.53 -17.23 -1.10
N ARG A 41 1.65 -16.28 -0.85
CA ARG A 41 1.91 -14.84 -0.71
C ARG A 41 1.55 -14.41 0.71
N PHE A 42 2.34 -13.52 1.27
CA PHE A 42 2.04 -12.81 2.50
C PHE A 42 2.38 -11.33 2.29
N GLU A 43 1.53 -10.40 2.70
CA GLU A 43 1.65 -8.96 2.42
C GLU A 43 1.29 -8.13 3.66
N LEU A 44 1.80 -6.90 3.75
CA LEU A 44 1.47 -5.89 4.75
C LEU A 44 1.21 -4.55 4.05
N GLN A 45 0.12 -3.85 4.36
CA GLN A 45 -0.34 -2.60 3.76
C GLN A 45 -0.54 -1.54 4.85
N LEU A 46 -0.14 -0.30 4.62
CA LEU A 46 -0.54 0.83 5.47
C LEU A 46 -1.84 1.43 4.94
N TRP A 47 -2.89 1.38 5.75
CA TRP A 47 -4.26 1.73 5.34
C TRP A 47 -4.68 3.16 5.68
N GLU A 48 -4.05 3.81 6.66
CA GLU A 48 -4.44 5.16 7.07
C GLU A 48 -3.24 6.11 7.28
N PRO A 49 -3.44 7.42 6.98
CA PRO A 49 -4.73 8.16 7.03
C PRO A 49 -5.83 7.91 5.97
N GLN A 50 -5.57 7.41 4.75
CA GLN A 50 -6.50 6.57 3.98
C GLN A 50 -5.83 6.09 2.68
N GLY A 51 -5.96 4.82 2.34
CA GLY A 51 -5.54 4.29 1.04
C GLY A 51 -6.60 4.57 -0.04
N GLU A 52 -6.46 5.67 -0.78
CA GLU A 52 -7.32 5.98 -1.93
C GLU A 52 -6.57 5.74 -3.25
N MET A 53 -7.22 5.04 -4.18
CA MET A 53 -6.71 4.92 -5.55
C MET A 53 -7.08 6.18 -6.33
N LEU A 54 -6.20 7.18 -6.30
CA LEU A 54 -6.43 8.51 -6.90
C LEU A 54 -6.47 8.49 -8.43
N TRP A 55 -5.80 7.53 -9.07
CA TRP A 55 -5.70 7.45 -10.52
C TRP A 55 -5.32 6.05 -10.98
N LYS A 56 -5.83 5.63 -12.14
CA LYS A 56 -5.45 4.37 -12.80
C LYS A 56 -5.50 4.50 -14.33
N VAL A 57 -4.66 3.71 -15.01
CA VAL A 57 -4.67 3.57 -16.48
C VAL A 57 -4.48 2.11 -16.88
N GLU A 58 -5.21 1.66 -17.90
CA GLU A 58 -5.21 0.28 -18.40
C GLU A 58 -4.99 0.26 -19.92
N GLY A 59 -4.34 -0.79 -20.44
CA GLY A 59 -4.16 -1.01 -21.89
C GLY A 59 -2.96 -0.33 -22.55
N LEU A 60 -2.08 0.33 -21.79
CA LEU A 60 -0.86 0.99 -22.27
C LEU A 60 0.42 0.20 -21.94
N ASN A 61 1.51 0.47 -22.67
CA ASN A 61 2.83 -0.03 -22.30
C ASN A 61 3.47 0.79 -21.17
N ARG A 62 4.56 0.31 -20.57
CA ARG A 62 5.16 0.92 -19.36
C ARG A 62 5.57 2.39 -19.53
N GLN A 63 6.16 2.75 -20.66
CA GLN A 63 6.61 4.12 -20.91
C GLN A 63 5.39 5.04 -21.08
N GLU A 64 4.37 4.57 -21.80
CA GLU A 64 3.14 5.31 -22.03
C GLU A 64 2.34 5.52 -20.74
N SER A 65 2.24 4.51 -19.86
CA SER A 65 1.58 4.65 -18.56
C SER A 65 2.28 5.66 -17.65
N LEU A 66 3.61 5.69 -17.67
CA LEU A 66 4.40 6.66 -16.89
C LEU A 66 4.23 8.08 -17.44
N GLU A 67 4.33 8.24 -18.76
CA GLU A 67 4.12 9.53 -19.40
C GLU A 67 2.70 10.06 -19.18
N ALA A 68 1.69 9.18 -19.09
CA ALA A 68 0.32 9.55 -18.75
C ALA A 68 0.23 10.07 -17.30
N PHE A 69 0.82 9.37 -16.34
CA PHE A 69 0.86 9.81 -14.94
C PHE A 69 1.54 11.19 -14.77
N LEU A 70 2.70 11.38 -15.41
CA LEU A 70 3.49 12.61 -15.28
C LEU A 70 2.81 13.87 -15.86
N LYS A 71 1.82 13.67 -16.74
CA LYS A 71 1.04 14.75 -17.36
C LYS A 71 -0.29 15.01 -16.65
N GLU A 72 -0.73 14.11 -15.79
CA GLU A 72 -2.03 14.21 -15.14
C GLU A 72 -1.97 15.14 -13.91
N PRO A 73 -2.90 16.10 -13.76
CA PRO A 73 -2.90 17.09 -12.66
C PRO A 73 -3.50 16.53 -11.36
N LEU A 74 -2.86 15.50 -10.79
CA LEU A 74 -3.37 14.71 -9.67
C LEU A 74 -3.26 15.38 -8.29
N PHE A 75 -2.41 16.40 -8.15
CA PHE A 75 -2.09 17.01 -6.86
C PHE A 75 -2.70 18.41 -6.77
N ASP A 76 -3.95 18.50 -6.32
CA ASP A 76 -4.72 19.76 -6.25
C ASP A 76 -4.76 20.52 -7.59
N GLY A 77 -4.91 19.78 -8.69
CA GLY A 77 -4.94 20.34 -10.04
C GLY A 77 -3.55 20.66 -10.62
N LYS A 78 -2.47 20.22 -9.96
CA LYS A 78 -1.09 20.31 -10.43
C LYS A 78 -0.52 18.93 -10.79
N THR A 79 0.37 18.92 -11.78
CA THR A 79 1.12 17.73 -12.20
C THR A 79 2.23 17.39 -11.22
N PHE A 80 2.76 16.17 -11.32
CA PHE A 80 3.92 15.74 -10.52
C PHE A 80 5.09 16.74 -10.60
N TRP A 81 5.44 17.24 -11.79
CA TRP A 81 6.57 18.16 -11.98
C TRP A 81 6.39 19.53 -11.32
N GLU A 82 5.15 19.91 -11.04
CA GLU A 82 4.83 21.19 -10.40
C GLU A 82 4.90 21.09 -8.87
N VAL A 83 4.69 19.90 -8.30
CA VAL A 83 4.71 19.67 -6.84
C VAL A 83 5.86 18.77 -6.39
N GLU A 84 6.73 18.31 -7.29
CA GLU A 84 7.82 17.36 -6.95
C GLU A 84 8.72 17.89 -5.83
N LYS A 85 8.87 19.21 -5.71
CA LYS A 85 9.68 19.87 -4.68
C LYS A 85 8.97 19.99 -3.32
N GLU A 86 7.70 19.59 -3.23
CA GLU A 86 6.82 19.74 -2.06
C GLU A 86 6.28 18.40 -1.50
N ILE A 87 6.41 17.29 -2.24
CA ILE A 87 5.90 15.96 -1.83
C ILE A 87 6.88 15.25 -0.87
N GLU A 88 6.33 14.63 0.18
CA GLU A 88 7.04 13.69 1.07
C GLU A 88 6.63 12.24 0.78
N TRP A 89 7.61 11.34 0.67
CA TRP A 89 7.41 9.91 0.38
C TRP A 89 7.44 9.08 1.69
N VAL A 90 6.38 8.31 2.02
CA VAL A 90 6.08 7.90 3.41
C VAL A 90 5.98 6.39 3.78
N ASP A 91 6.04 5.42 2.87
CA ASP A 91 5.95 3.98 3.22
C ASP A 91 6.66 3.03 2.22
N TYR A 92 7.23 1.92 2.72
CA TYR A 92 7.96 0.84 2.02
C TYR A 92 7.61 -0.55 2.56
#